data_AF-A0A7X8CGL8-F1
#
_entry.id   AF-A0A7X8CGL8-F1
#
_cell.length_a   1.000
_cell.length_b   1.000
_cell.length_c   1.000
_cell.angle_alpha   90.00
_cell.angle_beta   90.00
_cell.angle_gamma   90.00
#
_symmetry.space_group_name_H-M   'P 1'
#
loop_
_entity.id
_entity.type
_entity.pdbx_description
1 polymer ?
#
loop_
_entity_poly.entity_id
_entity_poly.type
_entity_poly.pdbx_seq_one_letter_code
_entity_poly.pdbx_strand_id
1 'polypeptide(L)' 'MSRLSNLELSNVVGGEAITLGAVMAILAIAIVSVIIYKLFLSETGKAQLPGGYKFEWK' A
#
# COMPACT_ATOMS: atom_id res chain seq x y z
N MET A 1 -30.32 -8.15 -5.50
CA MET A 1 -29.26 -8.42 -6.50
C MET A 1 -29.73 -7.80 -7.82
N SER A 2 -29.13 -6.68 -8.23
CA SER A 2 -29.55 -5.98 -9.45
C SER A 2 -29.05 -6.75 -10.69
N ARG A 3 -29.88 -6.83 -11.73
CA ARG A 3 -29.56 -7.58 -12.95
C ARG A 3 -28.70 -6.67 -13.85
N LEU A 4 -27.46 -7.06 -14.09
CA LEU A 4 -26.52 -6.33 -14.95
C LEU A 4 -26.94 -6.43 -16.42
N SER A 5 -26.76 -5.35 -17.17
CA SER A 5 -26.97 -5.30 -18.62
C SER A 5 -25.92 -6.12 -19.37
N ASN A 6 -26.21 -6.53 -20.61
CA ASN A 6 -25.26 -7.30 -21.44
C ASN A 6 -23.92 -6.55 -21.67
N LEU A 7 -23.95 -5.23 -21.69
CA LEU A 7 -22.75 -4.39 -21.80
C LEU A 7 -21.90 -4.46 -20.53
N GLU A 8 -22.52 -4.36 -19.36
CA GLU A 8 -21.82 -4.46 -18.08
C GLU A 8 -21.22 -5.86 -17.89
N LEU A 9 -21.94 -6.91 -18.28
CA LEU A 9 -21.43 -8.28 -18.28
C LEU A 9 -20.22 -8.48 -19.20
N SER A 10 -20.18 -7.78 -20.33
CA SER A 10 -19.05 -7.87 -21.28
C SER A 10 -17.75 -7.25 -20.75
N ASN A 11 -17.85 -6.37 -19.75
CA ASN A 11 -16.70 -5.70 -19.12
C ASN A 11 -16.22 -6.39 -17.83
N VAL A 12 -16.96 -7.35 -17.28
CA VAL A 12 -16.53 -8.10 -16.09
C VAL A 12 -15.48 -9.13 -16.51
N VAL A 13 -14.21 -8.80 -16.30
CA VAL A 13 -13.09 -9.71 -16.55
C VAL A 13 -12.64 -10.32 -15.22
N GLY A 14 -12.71 -11.65 -15.09
CA GLY A 14 -12.45 -12.35 -13.82
C GLY A 14 -11.04 -12.19 -13.22
N GLY A 15 -10.13 -11.48 -13.89
CA GLY A 15 -8.76 -11.24 -13.44
C GLY A 15 -8.54 -9.97 -12.59
N GLU A 16 -9.55 -9.09 -12.49
CA GLU A 16 -9.41 -7.79 -11.81
C GLU A 16 -8.98 -7.91 -10.35
N ALA A 17 -9.51 -8.88 -9.60
CA ALA A 17 -9.13 -9.07 -8.20
C ALA A 17 -7.66 -9.49 -8.03
N ILE A 18 -7.13 -10.27 -8.97
CA ILE A 18 -5.75 -10.76 -8.93
C ILE A 18 -4.79 -9.62 -9.27
N THR A 19 -5.09 -8.81 -10.27
CA THR A 19 -4.25 -7.66 -10.64
C THR A 19 -4.24 -6.60 -9.54
N LEU A 20 -5.39 -6.30 -8.95
CA LEU A 20 -5.51 -5.37 -7.83
C LEU A 20 -4.78 -5.90 -6.59
N GLY A 21 -4.89 -7.20 -6.31
CA GLY A 21 -4.14 -7.87 -5.25
C GLY A 21 -2.62 -7.79 -5.45
N ALA A 22 -2.13 -7.99 -6.67
CA ALA A 22 -0.71 -7.89 -6.99
C ALA A 22 -0.16 -6.47 -6.77
N VAL A 23 -0.91 -5.44 -7.19
CA VAL A 23 -0.50 -4.03 -6.98
C VAL A 23 -0.45 -3.69 -5.49
N MET A 24 -1.46 -4.12 -4.72
CA MET A 24 -1.49 -3.90 -3.27
C MET A 24 -0.35 -4.60 -2.54
N ALA A 25 0.03 -5.81 -2.98
CA ALA A 25 1.15 -6.54 -2.43
C ALA A 25 2.49 -5.81 -2.64
N ILE A 26 2.72 -5.26 -3.85
CA ILE A 26 3.94 -4.48 -4.15
C ILE A 26 4.01 -3.22 -3.28
N LEU A 27 2.89 -2.51 -3.10
CA LEU A 27 2.83 -1.33 -2.24
C LEU A 27 3.15 -1.67 -0.78
N ALA A 28 2.62 -2.79 -0.27
CA ALA A 28 2.93 -3.25 1.09
C ALA A 28 4.43 -3.55 1.26
N ILE A 29 5.04 -4.24 0.29
CA ILE A 29 6.47 -4.56 0.31
C ILE A 29 7.31 -3.27 0.31
N ALA A 30 6.95 -2.27 -0.50
CA ALA A 30 7.65 -0.99 -0.56
C ALA A 30 7.59 -0.22 0.78
N ILE A 31 6.45 -0.24 1.48
CA ILE A 31 6.33 0.40 2.80
C ILE A 31 7.22 -0.33 3.82
N VAL A 32 7.16 -1.66 3.85
CA VAL A 32 7.94 -2.47 4.79
C VAL A 32 9.44 -2.30 4.57
N SER A 33 9.90 -2.24 3.31
CA SER A 33 11.32 -2.03 3.01
C SER A 33 11.83 -0.68 3.52
N VAL A 34 11.03 0.40 3.38
CA VAL A 34 11.35 1.72 3.92
C VAL A 34 11.40 1.70 5.45
N ILE A 35 10.46 1.00 6.10
CA ILE A 35 10.45 0.85 7.57
C ILE A 35 11.73 0.13 8.04
N ILE A 36 12.09 -0.99 7.41
CA ILE A 36 13.30 -1.76 7.77
C ILE A 36 14.55 -0.89 7.58
N TYR A 37 14.65 -0.17 6.47
CA TYR A 37 15.77 0.76 6.23
C TYR A 37 15.83 1.84 7.32
N LYS A 38 14.70 2.46 7.65
CA LYS A 38 14.59 3.49 8.70
C LYS A 38 14.96 2.96 10.08
N LEU A 39 14.57 1.73 10.43
CA LEU A 39 14.79 1.16 11.76
C LEU A 39 16.21 0.60 11.95
N PHE A 40 16.76 -0.06 10.94
CA PHE A 40 17.98 -0.86 11.10
C PHE A 40 19.21 -0.29 10.41
N LEU A 41 19.04 0.56 9.40
CA LEU A 41 20.16 1.08 8.61
C LEU A 41 20.36 2.60 8.76
N SER A 42 19.32 3.32 9.15
CA SER A 42 19.39 4.77 9.34
C SER A 42 20.01 5.11 10.69
N GLU A 43 21.27 5.56 10.69
CA GLU A 43 21.97 6.06 11.89
C GLU A 43 21.26 7.27 12.51
N THR A 44 20.52 8.03 11.70
CA THR A 44 19.71 9.16 12.16
C THR A 44 18.27 8.96 11.71
N GLY A 45 17.31 9.14 12.62
CA GLY A 45 15.88 8.96 12.30
C GLY A 45 15.08 10.15 12.77
N LYS A 46 14.43 10.86 11.84
CA LYS A 46 13.40 11.87 12.14
C LYS A 46 12.04 11.34 11.70
N ALA A 47 11.16 11.08 12.66
CA ALA A 47 9.78 10.70 12.43
C ALA A 47 8.84 11.82 12.88
N GLN A 48 8.08 12.38 11.94
CA GLN A 48 6.99 13.32 12.23
C GLN A 48 5.68 12.56 12.20
N LEU A 49 5.12 12.33 13.38
CA LEU A 49 3.80 11.72 13.52
C LEU A 49 2.73 12.84 13.47
N PRO A 50 1.56 12.59 12.85
CA PRO A 50 0.46 13.53 12.89
C PRO A 50 0.04 13.80 14.35
N GLY A 51 -0.16 15.08 14.69
CA GLY A 51 -0.37 15.53 16.08
C GLY A 51 0.81 16.30 16.70
N GLY A 52 1.86 16.57 15.93
CA GLY A 52 2.98 17.44 16.37
C GLY A 52 4.10 16.72 17.11
N TYR A 53 4.01 15.40 17.27
CA TYR A 53 5.05 14.59 17.91
C TYR A 53 6.22 14.36 16.92
N LYS A 54 7.41 14.79 17.34
CA LYS A 54 8.67 14.59 16.60
C LYS A 54 9.56 13.65 17.38
N PHE A 55 9.88 12.50 16.79
CA PHE A 55 10.88 11.59 17.32
C PHE A 55 12.17 11.77 16.52
N GLU A 56 13.25 12.18 17.19
CA GLU A 56 14.58 12.27 16.62
C GLU A 56 15.53 11.40 17.43
N TRP A 57 16.21 10.44 16.80
CA TRP A 57 17.34 9.73 17.40
C TRP A 57 18.62 9.97 16.59
N LYS A 58 19.73 10.14 17.32
CA LYS A 58 21.10 10.32 16.81
C LYS A 58 21.90 9.04 16.98
#